data_AF-A0A349NZ89-F1
#
_entry.id   AF-A0A349NZ89-F1
#
_cell.length_a   1.000
_cell.length_b   1.000
_cell.length_c   1.000
_cell.angle_alpha   90.00
_cell.angle_beta   90.00
_cell.angle_gamma   90.00
#
_symmetry.space_group_name_H-M   'P 1'
#
loop_
_entity.id
_entity.type
_entity.pdbx_description
1 polymer ?
#
loop_
_entity_poly.entity_id
_entity_poly.type
_entity_poly.pdbx_seq_one_letter_code
_entity_poly.pdbx_strand_id
1 'polypeptide(L)' 'MATLTTLAFVLLGLWVLSFFVFHIAGFLIHLLLIVAIVMILVRIIKGENPFK' A
#
# COMPACT_ATOMS: atom_id res chain seq x y z
N MET A 1 38.43 -0.62 6.25
CA MET A 1 37.61 -1.76 6.74
C MET A 1 36.29 -1.32 7.39
N ALA A 2 36.07 -0.06 7.76
CA ALA A 2 34.85 0.40 8.44
C ALA A 2 33.71 0.91 7.52
N THR A 3 34.00 1.26 6.26
CA THR A 3 33.03 1.92 5.37
C THR A 3 31.98 0.96 4.79
N LEU A 4 32.37 -0.24 4.38
CA LEU A 4 31.43 -1.25 3.84
C LEU A 4 30.50 -1.81 4.91
N THR A 5 31.01 -2.06 6.12
CA THR A 5 30.20 -2.56 7.24
C THR A 5 29.14 -1.54 7.64
N THR A 6 29.51 -0.27 7.74
CA THR A 6 28.57 0.83 8.00
C THR A 6 27.47 0.89 6.94
N LEU A 7 27.85 0.80 5.65
CA LEU A 7 26.88 0.82 4.56
C LEU A 7 25.94 -0.39 4.60
N ALA A 8 26.45 -1.59 4.92
CA ALA A 8 25.64 -2.80 5.06
C ALA A 8 24.58 -2.65 6.15
N PHE A 9 24.94 -2.10 7.32
CA PHE A 9 24.00 -1.84 8.40
C PHE A 9 22.98 -0.74 8.05
N VAL A 10 23.41 0.32 7.37
CA VAL A 10 22.52 1.40 6.92
C VAL A 10 21.49 0.87 5.91
N LEU A 11 21.93 0.08 4.91
CA LEU A 11 21.02 -0.55 3.96
C LEU A 11 20.04 -1.51 4.63
N LEU A 12 20.52 -2.33 5.58
CA LEU A 12 19.65 -3.23 6.36
C LEU A 12 18.60 -2.45 7.15
N GLY A 13 19.00 -1.37 7.82
CA GLY A 13 18.06 -0.51 8.57
C GLY A 13 17.03 0.15 7.66
N LEU A 14 17.46 0.74 6.54
CA LEU A 14 16.57 1.31 5.53
C LEU A 14 15.64 0.27 4.92
N TRP A 15 16.11 -0.95 4.68
CA TRP A 15 15.31 -2.05 4.14
C TRP A 15 14.19 -2.46 5.10
N VAL A 16 14.53 -2.65 6.39
CA VAL A 16 13.53 -2.96 7.42
C VAL A 16 12.53 -1.81 7.56
N LEU A 17 13.00 -0.56 7.64
CA LEU A 17 12.14 0.62 7.76
C LEU A 17 11.17 0.76 6.57
N SER A 18 11.67 0.52 5.36
CA SER A 18 10.86 0.55 4.14
C SER A 18 9.73 -0.49 4.19
N PHE A 19 10.01 -1.71 4.68
CA PHE A 19 9.00 -2.76 4.85
C PHE A 19 7.82 -2.30 5.74
N PHE A 20 8.09 -1.55 6.79
CA PHE A 20 7.05 -1.01 7.67
C PHE A 20 6.24 0.12 7.01
N VAL A 21 6.91 1.04 6.29
CA VAL A 21 6.24 2.18 5.64
C VAL A 21 5.35 1.73 4.48
N PHE A 22 5.83 0.83 3.62
CA PHE A 22 5.06 0.33 2.48
C PHE A 22 3.83 -0.48 2.91
N HIS A 23 3.91 -1.19 4.03
CA HIS A 23 2.77 -1.95 4.54
C HIS A 23 1.63 -1.03 4.99
N ILE A 24 1.95 0.04 5.72
CA ILE A 24 0.94 0.98 6.25
C ILE A 24 0.36 1.85 5.13
N ALA A 25 1.22 2.35 4.23
CA ALA A 25 0.77 3.17 3.08
C ALA A 25 -0.03 2.34 2.06
N GLY A 26 0.39 1.09 1.81
CA GLY A 26 -0.34 0.16 0.95
C GLY A 26 -1.70 -0.23 1.52
N PHE A 27 -1.82 -0.40 2.84
CA PHE A 27 -3.07 -0.75 3.50
C PHE A 27 -4.17 0.29 3.27
N LEU A 28 -3.84 1.58 3.37
CA LEU A 28 -4.82 2.65 3.13
C LEU A 28 -5.36 2.62 1.70
N ILE A 29 -4.48 2.50 0.71
CA ILE A 29 -4.87 2.41 -0.71
C ILE A 29 -5.68 1.15 -0.96
N HIS A 30 -5.29 0.02 -0.36
CA HIS A 30 -5.99 -1.25 -0.52
C HIS A 30 -7.41 -1.18 0.05
N LEU A 31 -7.58 -0.57 1.23
CA LEU A 31 -8.88 -0.34 1.85
C LEU A 31 -9.76 0.58 0.99
N LEU A 32 -9.21 1.68 0.49
CA LEU A 32 -9.91 2.59 -0.44
C LEU A 32 -10.35 1.85 -1.71
N LEU A 33 -9.50 0.99 -2.27
CA LEU A 33 -9.81 0.18 -3.45
C LEU A 33 -10.94 -0.81 -3.17
N ILE A 34 -10.89 -1.50 -2.02
CA ILE A 34 -11.96 -2.42 -1.60
C ILE A 34 -13.28 -1.67 -1.50
N VAL A 35 -13.30 -0.51 -0.85
CA VAL A 35 -14.52 0.32 -0.74
C VAL A 35 -15.01 0.76 -2.11
N ALA A 36 -14.10 1.20 -2.99
CA ALA A 36 -14.46 1.58 -4.36
C ALA A 36 -15.10 0.41 -5.13
N ILE A 37 -14.51 -0.79 -5.04
CA ILE A 37 -15.04 -2.01 -5.66
C ILE A 37 -16.43 -2.33 -5.08
N VAL A 38 -16.60 -2.34 -3.76
CA VAL A 38 -17.89 -2.62 -3.11
C VAL A 38 -18.95 -1.61 -3.56
N MET A 39 -18.63 -0.32 -3.61
CA MET A 39 -19.54 0.73 -4.08
C MET A 39 -19.95 0.52 -5.54
N ILE A 40 -19.01 0.12 -6.41
CA ILE A 40 -19.31 -0.21 -7.81
C ILE A 40 -20.26 -1.41 -7.89
N LEU A 41 -19.98 -2.49 -7.15
CA LEU A 41 -20.84 -3.69 -7.12
C LEU A 41 -22.26 -3.34 -6.66
N VAL A 42 -22.40 -2.56 -5.59
CA VAL A 42 -23.70 -2.12 -5.07
C VAL A 42 -24.47 -1.32 -6.13
N ARG A 43 -23.82 -0.38 -6.81
CA ARG A 43 -24.45 0.42 -7.88
C ARG A 43 -24.91 -0.45 -9.05
N ILE A 44 -24.08 -1.42 -9.47
CA ILE A 44 -24.43 -2.37 -10.53
C ILE A 44 -25.67 -3.18 -10.14
N ILE A 45 -25.73 -3.71 -8.90
CA ILE A 45 -26.89 -4.48 -8.42
C ILE A 45 -28.16 -3.62 -8.36
N LYS A 46 -28.03 -2.33 -8.03
CA LYS A 46 -29.14 -1.37 -8.02
C LYS A 46 -29.55 -0.87 -9.41
N GLY A 47 -28.84 -1.29 -10.47
CA GLY A 47 -29.09 -0.85 -11.85
C GLY A 47 -28.67 0.61 -12.13
N GLU A 48 -27.86 1.21 -11.25
CA GLU A 48 -27.38 2.58 -11.37
C GLU A 48 -26.05 2.59 -12.13
N ASN A 49 -25.84 3.54 -13.05
CA ASN A 49 -24.58 3.64 -13.80
C ASN A 49 -23.42 4.01 -12.84
N PRO A 50 -22.39 3.15 -12.66
CA PRO A 50 -21.35 3.39 -11.67
C PRO A 50 -20.39 4.54 -12.02
N PHE A 51 -20.32 4.92 -13.29
CA PHE A 51 -19.38 5.92 -13.84
C PHE A 51 -20.04 7.23 -14.30
N LYS A 52 -21.33 7.43 -13.98
CA LYS A 52 -22.07 8.64 -14.33
C LYS A 52 -22.01 9.69 -13.21
#